data_AF-A0A958QBC7-F1
#
_entry.id   AF-A0A958QBC7-F1
#
_cell.length_a   1.000
_cell.length_b   1.000
_cell.length_c   1.000
_cell.angle_alpha   90.00
_cell.angle_beta   90.00
_cell.angle_gamma   90.00
#
_symmetry.space_group_name_H-M   'P 1'
#
loop_
_entity.id
_entity.type
_entity.pdbx_description
1 polymer ?
#
loop_
_entity_poly.entity_id
_entity_poly.type
_entity_poly.pdbx_seq_one_letter_code
_entity_poly.pdbx_strand_id
1 'polypeptide(L)'
;MSVLQIQDNRPKGLDGTEDVVVPLDDGEKITISAAEIKEFLGIAEKVSGHPNLKVMIGKPGSHAFKVMHTDCIVIDPLLIKRSAHFARFVVGHEAAHEISRSMQEIGLSREQANDLANEVGCLYIHNVIEDPAVNDYMITRAPERKADTRAVYSEMFAVENAPLVAHDAVQVAQMLGRTPRFVMYGSELIRHWHQQRYSRELDPDVRAALDKTIGKVKEIWSMIPENGSTNKSEVLNCARSRFLYVHNYVWSHVQELLELDIQDGRRVEQMKQAQQGQNGSGGQPQSGQDGKPD
;
A
#
# COMPACT_ATOMS: atom_id res chain seq x y z
N MET A 1 -42.09 25.38 -4.43
CA MET A 1 -41.86 24.23 -3.52
C MET A 1 -41.63 23.03 -4.42
N SER A 2 -40.53 22.30 -4.41
CA SER A 2 -39.72 21.87 -3.27
C SER A 2 -38.24 21.92 -3.64
N VAL A 3 -37.46 22.60 -2.79
CA VAL A 3 -36.01 22.49 -2.74
C VAL A 3 -35.71 21.05 -2.33
N LEU A 4 -35.16 20.25 -3.24
CA LEU A 4 -34.56 18.97 -2.90
C LEU A 4 -33.39 19.26 -1.97
N GLN A 5 -33.64 19.16 -0.67
CA GLN A 5 -32.62 19.16 0.36
C GLN A 5 -31.69 18.00 0.06
N ILE A 6 -30.48 18.33 -0.41
CA ILE A 6 -29.35 17.41 -0.38
C ILE A 6 -29.05 17.22 1.11
N GLN A 7 -29.57 16.13 1.69
CA GLN A 7 -29.15 15.70 3.01
C GLN A 7 -27.65 15.45 2.94
N ASP A 8 -26.93 16.05 3.88
CA ASP A 8 -25.49 15.94 4.04
C ASP A 8 -25.12 14.48 4.37
N ASN A 9 -24.94 13.65 3.34
CA ASN A 9 -24.60 12.22 3.42
C ASN A 9 -23.13 11.97 3.81
N ARG A 10 -22.43 12.97 4.39
CA ARG A 10 -21.12 12.73 4.99
C ARG A 10 -21.32 11.89 6.25
N PRO A 11 -20.68 10.72 6.38
CA PRO A 11 -20.86 9.90 7.56
C PRO A 11 -20.40 10.70 8.79
N LYS A 12 -21.19 10.67 9.87
CA LYS A 12 -20.82 11.32 11.13
C LYS A 12 -19.58 10.62 11.70
N GLY A 13 -18.63 11.40 12.20
CA GLY A 13 -17.50 10.86 12.97
C GLY A 13 -18.02 10.13 14.20
N LEU A 14 -17.33 9.06 14.58
CA LEU A 14 -17.66 8.31 15.79
C LEU A 14 -17.25 9.12 17.02
N ASP A 15 -18.08 9.14 18.05
CA ASP A 15 -17.78 9.76 19.34
C ASP A 15 -17.57 8.74 20.48
N GLY A 16 -17.80 7.45 20.21
CA GLY A 16 -17.66 6.38 21.18
C GLY A 16 -18.74 6.35 22.26
N THR A 17 -19.91 6.95 22.00
CA THR A 17 -21.03 6.96 22.95
C THR A 17 -22.02 5.81 22.76
N GLU A 18 -22.05 5.21 21.56
CA GLU A 18 -22.97 4.13 21.19
C GLU A 18 -22.28 3.04 20.36
N ASP A 19 -22.83 1.83 20.42
CA ASP A 19 -22.41 0.73 19.57
C ASP A 19 -22.82 1.00 18.12
N VAL A 20 -21.95 0.67 17.18
CA VAL A 20 -22.21 0.80 15.75
C VAL A 20 -22.48 -0.56 15.15
N VAL A 21 -23.58 -0.67 14.42
CA VAL A 21 -23.98 -1.91 13.73
C VAL A 21 -23.87 -1.69 12.23
N VAL A 22 -22.95 -2.39 11.59
CA VAL A 22 -22.74 -2.34 10.13
C VAL A 22 -23.34 -3.59 9.49
N PRO A 23 -24.32 -3.47 8.58
CA PRO A 23 -24.83 -4.59 7.83
C PRO A 23 -23.82 -5.06 6.77
N LEU A 24 -23.75 -6.37 6.54
CA LEU A 24 -23.03 -7.01 5.45
C LEU A 24 -24.00 -7.40 4.34
N ASP A 25 -23.47 -7.60 3.13
CA ASP A 25 -24.27 -7.91 1.93
C ASP A 25 -25.01 -9.26 2.01
N ASP A 26 -24.51 -10.19 2.83
CA ASP A 26 -25.11 -11.50 3.10
C ASP A 26 -26.18 -11.47 4.21
N GLY A 27 -26.46 -10.29 4.76
CA GLY A 27 -27.41 -10.09 5.86
C GLY A 27 -26.81 -10.29 7.26
N GLU A 28 -25.54 -10.67 7.38
CA GLU A 28 -24.83 -10.62 8.66
C GLU A 28 -24.65 -9.17 9.15
N LYS A 29 -24.30 -9.00 10.42
CA LYS A 29 -24.06 -7.69 11.04
C LYS A 29 -22.74 -7.71 11.81
N ILE A 30 -21.99 -6.62 11.70
CA ILE A 30 -20.81 -6.35 12.52
C ILE A 30 -21.21 -5.35 13.58
N THR A 31 -21.17 -5.74 14.84
CA THR A 31 -21.33 -4.83 15.97
C THR A 31 -19.95 -4.42 16.46
N ILE A 32 -19.69 -3.12 16.48
CA ILE A 32 -18.49 -2.51 17.00
C ILE A 32 -18.91 -1.77 18.26
N SER A 33 -18.36 -2.17 19.41
CA SER A 33 -18.77 -1.60 20.69
C SER A 33 -18.31 -0.15 20.84
N ALA A 34 -19.06 0.64 21.61
CA ALA A 34 -18.66 1.99 22.02
C ALA A 34 -17.25 2.01 22.67
N ALA A 35 -16.90 0.93 23.40
CA ALA A 35 -15.59 0.78 24.02
C ALA A 35 -14.45 0.61 22.98
N GLU A 36 -14.65 -0.19 21.93
CA GLU A 36 -13.69 -0.34 20.84
C GLU A 36 -13.53 0.97 20.06
N ILE A 37 -14.63 1.68 19.81
CA ILE A 37 -14.60 2.99 19.15
C ILE A 37 -13.79 3.98 19.99
N LYS A 38 -14.01 4.02 21.30
CA LYS A 38 -13.26 4.87 22.22
C LYS A 38 -11.77 4.51 22.28
N GLU A 39 -11.45 3.21 22.20
CA GLU A 39 -10.07 2.76 22.08
C GLU A 39 -9.42 3.28 20.79
N PHE A 40 -10.10 3.16 19.64
CA PHE A 40 -9.59 3.65 18.36
C PHE A 40 -9.38 5.17 18.35
N LEU A 41 -10.33 5.93 18.89
CA LEU A 41 -10.18 7.38 19.04
C LEU A 41 -8.97 7.74 19.91
N GLY A 42 -8.78 7.04 21.04
CA GLY A 42 -7.64 7.25 21.92
C GLY A 42 -6.29 6.91 21.27
N ILE A 43 -6.23 5.84 20.47
CA ILE A 43 -5.03 5.50 19.68
C ILE A 43 -4.75 6.60 18.65
N ALA A 44 -5.77 7.01 17.89
CA ALA A 44 -5.65 8.00 16.83
C ALA A 44 -5.15 9.35 17.38
N GLU A 45 -5.74 9.84 18.47
CA GLU A 45 -5.34 11.07 19.15
C GLU A 45 -3.90 10.96 19.68
N LYS A 46 -3.56 9.88 20.39
CA LYS A 46 -2.24 9.71 20.99
C LYS A 46 -1.14 9.69 19.93
N VAL A 47 -1.35 8.94 18.85
CA VAL A 47 -0.34 8.77 17.79
C VAL A 47 -0.19 10.03 16.96
N SER A 48 -1.29 10.60 16.47
CA SER A 48 -1.25 11.82 15.64
C SER A 48 -0.85 13.07 16.44
N GLY A 49 -1.17 13.09 17.74
CA GLY A 49 -1.12 14.30 18.57
C GLY A 49 -2.19 15.33 18.20
N HIS A 50 -3.21 14.94 17.44
CA HIS A 50 -4.32 15.79 17.01
C HIS A 50 -5.59 15.40 17.79
N PRO A 51 -6.04 16.20 18.77
CA PRO A 51 -7.16 15.85 19.65
C PRO A 51 -8.53 15.80 18.98
N ASN A 52 -8.64 16.28 17.73
CA ASN A 52 -9.89 16.30 16.96
C ASN A 52 -9.85 15.35 15.75
N LEU A 53 -8.90 14.43 15.71
CA LEU A 53 -8.82 13.43 14.65
C LEU A 53 -10.04 12.50 14.73
N LYS A 54 -10.85 12.49 13.67
CA LYS A 54 -12.06 11.68 13.61
C LYS A 54 -11.71 10.26 13.18
N VAL A 55 -12.35 9.28 13.80
CA VAL A 55 -12.38 7.90 13.32
C VAL A 55 -13.78 7.63 12.78
N MET A 56 -13.84 7.01 11.61
CA MET A 56 -15.08 6.68 10.91
C MET A 56 -15.08 5.20 10.53
N ILE A 57 -16.25 4.55 10.59
CA ILE A 57 -16.41 3.21 10.04
C ILE A 57 -16.77 3.32 8.56
N GLY A 58 -15.97 2.68 7.72
CA GLY A 58 -16.14 2.62 6.26
C GLY A 58 -17.16 1.58 5.83
N LYS A 59 -17.14 1.26 4.54
CA LYS A 59 -17.94 0.15 3.99
C LYS A 59 -17.14 -1.15 4.14
N PRO A 60 -17.80 -2.30 4.36
CA PRO A 60 -17.11 -3.59 4.30
C PRO A 60 -16.30 -3.75 3.01
N GLY A 61 -15.02 -4.09 3.12
CA GLY A 61 -14.11 -4.28 1.98
C GLY A 61 -13.52 -2.99 1.40
N SER A 62 -13.80 -1.82 1.99
CA SER A 62 -13.25 -0.54 1.51
C SER A 62 -11.78 -0.32 1.86
N HIS A 63 -11.15 -1.24 2.60
CA HIS A 63 -9.84 -1.04 3.23
C HIS A 63 -9.86 0.12 4.24
N ALA A 64 -8.79 0.26 5.01
CA ALA A 64 -8.59 1.39 5.90
C ALA A 64 -7.62 2.40 5.29
N PHE A 65 -7.88 3.68 5.52
CA PHE A 65 -7.06 4.77 5.01
C PHE A 65 -7.30 6.06 5.79
N LYS A 66 -6.25 6.87 5.97
CA LYS A 66 -6.38 8.28 6.31
C LYS A 66 -6.82 9.06 5.07
N VAL A 67 -7.88 9.85 5.22
CA VAL A 67 -8.30 10.77 4.14
C VAL A 67 -7.36 11.98 4.17
N MET A 68 -6.44 12.04 3.21
CA MET A 68 -5.47 13.13 3.07
C MET A 68 -6.16 14.50 3.08
N HIS A 69 -5.56 15.46 3.79
CA HIS A 69 -6.09 16.83 4.00
C HIS A 69 -7.39 16.91 4.82
N THR A 70 -7.79 15.82 5.47
CA THR A 70 -8.86 15.85 6.47
C THR A 70 -8.37 15.24 7.77
N ASP A 71 -8.96 15.69 8.88
CA ASP A 71 -8.75 15.07 10.19
C ASP A 71 -9.64 13.82 10.31
N CYS A 72 -9.46 12.84 9.41
CA CYS A 72 -10.26 11.63 9.39
C CYS A 72 -9.48 10.36 9.01
N ILE A 73 -9.65 9.31 9.82
CA ILE A 73 -9.29 7.93 9.53
C ILE A 73 -10.57 7.14 9.27
N VAL A 74 -10.63 6.44 8.14
CA VAL A 74 -11.70 5.50 7.81
C VAL A 74 -11.19 4.09 8.04
N ILE A 75 -11.89 3.31 8.87
CA ILE A 75 -11.57 1.91 9.17
C ILE A 75 -12.58 0.99 8.49
N ASP A 76 -12.10 -0.01 7.76
CA ASP A 76 -12.95 -1.07 7.24
C ASP A 76 -13.47 -1.96 8.39
N PRO A 77 -14.80 -2.10 8.56
CA PRO A 77 -15.38 -2.91 9.63
C PRO A 77 -14.98 -4.40 9.55
N LEU A 78 -14.62 -4.92 8.38
CA LEU A 78 -14.12 -6.30 8.26
C LEU A 78 -12.77 -6.50 8.96
N LEU A 79 -11.94 -5.46 9.04
CA LEU A 79 -10.66 -5.53 9.76
C LEU A 79 -10.86 -5.64 11.27
N ILE A 80 -11.86 -4.92 11.79
CA ILE A 80 -12.27 -4.98 13.20
C ILE A 80 -12.79 -6.39 13.52
N LYS A 81 -13.68 -6.95 12.68
CA LYS A 81 -14.20 -8.32 12.83
C LYS A 81 -13.09 -9.37 12.76
N ARG A 82 -12.09 -9.18 11.89
CA ARG A 82 -10.99 -10.13 11.70
C ARG A 82 -10.09 -10.22 12.92
N SER A 83 -9.62 -9.08 13.42
CA SER A 83 -8.63 -9.05 14.50
C SER A 83 -8.56 -7.69 15.18
N ALA A 84 -8.83 -7.68 16.49
CA ALA A 84 -8.71 -6.48 17.31
C ALA A 84 -7.28 -5.87 17.28
N HIS A 85 -6.22 -6.70 17.32
CA HIS A 85 -4.85 -6.19 17.26
C HIS A 85 -4.52 -5.61 15.88
N PHE A 86 -5.05 -6.22 14.80
CA PHE A 86 -4.88 -5.71 13.45
C PHE A 86 -5.58 -4.35 13.29
N ALA A 87 -6.81 -4.21 13.78
CA ALA A 87 -7.53 -2.95 13.77
C ALA A 87 -6.79 -1.86 14.55
N ARG A 88 -6.29 -2.16 15.75
CA ARG A 88 -5.48 -1.21 16.55
C ARG A 88 -4.20 -0.79 15.84
N PHE A 89 -3.50 -1.74 15.21
CA PHE A 89 -2.33 -1.45 14.39
C PHE A 89 -2.68 -0.49 13.25
N VAL A 90 -3.72 -0.81 12.47
CA VAL A 90 -4.17 0.01 11.34
C VAL A 90 -4.51 1.42 11.78
N VAL A 91 -5.29 1.60 12.86
CA VAL A 91 -5.64 2.93 13.36
C VAL A 91 -4.40 3.73 13.76
N GLY A 92 -3.46 3.09 14.46
CA GLY A 92 -2.22 3.75 14.83
C GLY A 92 -1.35 4.10 13.61
N HIS A 93 -1.27 3.20 12.63
CA HIS A 93 -0.53 3.40 11.39
C HIS A 93 -1.09 4.57 10.59
N GLU A 94 -2.41 4.58 10.36
CA GLU A 94 -3.09 5.67 9.66
C GLU A 94 -2.97 7.00 10.42
N ALA A 95 -3.01 6.98 11.75
CA ALA A 95 -2.77 8.18 12.55
C ALA A 95 -1.33 8.69 12.44
N ALA A 96 -0.35 7.78 12.30
CA ALA A 96 1.05 8.11 12.17
C ALA A 96 1.42 8.71 10.81
N HIS A 97 0.59 8.52 9.76
CA HIS A 97 0.71 9.28 8.51
C HIS A 97 0.53 10.80 8.68
N GLU A 98 0.39 11.33 9.90
CA GLU A 98 0.65 12.74 10.18
C GLU A 98 2.08 13.17 9.85
N ILE A 99 3.05 12.24 9.86
CA ILE A 99 4.41 12.54 9.40
C ILE A 99 4.55 12.55 7.88
N SER A 100 3.57 12.01 7.16
CA SER A 100 3.52 11.99 5.71
C SER A 100 2.84 13.27 5.21
N ARG A 101 3.38 13.90 4.17
CA ARG A 101 2.85 15.13 3.59
C ARG A 101 2.59 14.94 2.11
N SER A 102 1.58 15.64 1.57
CA SER A 102 1.29 15.56 0.15
C SER A 102 2.46 16.09 -0.68
N MET A 103 2.53 15.66 -1.94
CA MET A 103 3.55 16.14 -2.88
C MET A 103 3.53 17.67 -2.99
N GLN A 104 2.34 18.29 -2.95
CA GLN A 104 2.20 19.74 -2.98
C GLN A 104 2.72 20.40 -1.70
N GLU A 105 2.46 19.81 -0.53
CA GLU A 105 2.96 20.33 0.74
C GLU A 105 4.50 20.33 0.79
N ILE A 106 5.14 19.28 0.28
CA ILE A 106 6.61 19.19 0.20
C ILE A 106 7.22 20.03 -0.94
N GLY A 107 6.40 20.74 -1.71
CA GLY A 107 6.81 21.77 -2.66
C GLY A 107 6.84 21.36 -4.14
N LEU A 108 6.25 20.23 -4.52
CA LEU A 108 6.09 19.86 -5.93
C LEU A 108 4.92 20.63 -6.56
N SER A 109 5.10 21.02 -7.83
CA SER A 109 3.98 21.54 -8.63
C SER A 109 2.95 20.42 -8.87
N ARG A 110 1.72 20.82 -9.23
CA ARG A 110 0.67 19.86 -9.60
C ARG A 110 1.09 18.99 -10.80
N GLU A 111 1.79 19.58 -11.75
CA GLU A 111 2.32 18.87 -12.93
C GLU A 111 3.33 17.82 -12.52
N GLN A 112 4.34 18.20 -11.73
CA GLN A 112 5.36 17.26 -11.22
C GLN A 112 4.74 16.12 -10.38
N ALA A 113 3.77 16.45 -9.53
CA ALA A 113 3.07 15.45 -8.73
C ALA A 113 2.27 14.47 -9.61
N ASN A 114 1.62 14.96 -10.66
CA ASN A 114 0.89 14.12 -11.60
C ASN A 114 1.82 13.23 -12.42
N ASP A 115 2.95 13.76 -12.89
CA ASP A 115 3.92 13.01 -13.69
C ASP A 115 4.46 11.83 -12.87
N LEU A 116 4.88 12.08 -11.63
CA LEU A 116 5.33 11.03 -10.71
C LEU A 116 4.23 10.02 -10.37
N ALA A 117 3.00 10.49 -10.15
CA ALA A 117 1.87 9.61 -9.85
C ALA A 117 1.52 8.67 -11.02
N ASN A 118 1.87 9.06 -12.26
CA ASN A 118 1.67 8.26 -13.45
C ASN A 118 2.85 7.33 -13.77
N GLU A 119 4.00 7.50 -13.10
CA GLU A 119 5.11 6.55 -13.22
C GLU A 119 4.78 5.24 -12.50
N VAL A 120 4.74 4.15 -13.26
CA VAL A 120 4.40 2.81 -12.74
C VAL A 120 5.31 2.45 -11.58
N GLY A 121 4.73 2.09 -10.43
CA GLY A 121 5.48 1.67 -9.24
C GLY A 121 6.05 2.81 -8.39
N CYS A 122 5.96 4.07 -8.83
CA CYS A 122 6.47 5.23 -8.08
C CYS A 122 5.73 5.41 -6.75
N LEU A 123 4.39 5.49 -6.78
CA LEU A 123 3.60 5.62 -5.56
C LEU A 123 3.75 4.40 -4.64
N TYR A 124 3.79 3.20 -5.22
CA TYR A 124 4.05 1.97 -4.47
C TYR A 124 5.37 2.05 -3.70
N ILE A 125 6.47 2.44 -4.37
CA ILE A 125 7.76 2.46 -3.69
C ILE A 125 7.83 3.52 -2.61
N HIS A 126 7.24 4.70 -2.84
CA HIS A 126 7.15 5.73 -1.83
C HIS A 126 6.40 5.23 -0.59
N ASN A 127 5.28 4.53 -0.78
CA ASN A 127 4.50 3.98 0.34
C ASN A 127 5.30 2.92 1.11
N VAL A 128 5.83 1.89 0.44
CA VAL A 128 6.51 0.79 1.16
C VAL A 128 7.80 1.22 1.88
N ILE A 129 8.45 2.30 1.42
CA ILE A 129 9.60 2.88 2.14
C ILE A 129 9.15 3.79 3.29
N GLU A 130 8.03 4.49 3.14
CA GLU A 130 7.45 5.37 4.16
C GLU A 130 6.88 4.57 5.34
N ASP A 131 6.25 3.41 5.10
CA ASP A 131 5.56 2.60 6.11
C ASP A 131 6.42 2.26 7.34
N PRO A 132 7.68 1.79 7.21
CA PRO A 132 8.57 1.62 8.36
C PRO A 132 8.76 2.89 9.21
N ALA A 133 8.92 4.06 8.58
CA ALA A 133 9.08 5.33 9.29
C ALA A 133 7.79 5.71 10.04
N VAL A 134 6.64 5.50 9.39
CA VAL A 134 5.30 5.70 9.97
C VAL A 134 5.11 4.77 11.18
N ASN A 135 5.48 3.50 11.06
CA ASN A 135 5.41 2.54 12.15
C ASN A 135 6.35 2.89 13.32
N ASP A 136 7.57 3.31 13.03
CA ASP A 136 8.54 3.70 14.07
C ASP A 136 8.08 4.98 14.80
N TYR A 137 7.47 5.93 14.08
CA TYR A 137 6.81 7.09 14.68
C TYR A 137 5.61 6.68 15.55
N MET A 138 4.75 5.79 15.07
CA MET A 138 3.64 5.24 15.85
C MET A 138 4.14 4.61 17.16
N ILE A 139 5.17 3.76 17.09
CA ILE A 139 5.75 3.08 18.25
C ILE A 139 6.39 4.09 19.21
N THR A 140 7.00 5.16 18.70
CA THR A 140 7.55 6.23 19.54
C THR A 140 6.45 6.94 20.33
N ARG A 141 5.30 7.23 19.68
CA ARG A 141 4.16 7.92 20.30
C ARG A 141 3.31 7.02 21.20
N ALA A 142 3.21 5.74 20.85
CA ALA A 142 2.40 4.75 21.55
C ALA A 142 3.18 3.42 21.69
N PRO A 143 4.16 3.33 22.62
CA PRO A 143 5.03 2.16 22.76
C PRO A 143 4.30 0.84 22.98
N GLU A 144 3.12 0.88 23.59
CA GLU A 144 2.27 -0.30 23.79
C GLU A 144 1.74 -0.91 22.48
N ARG A 145 1.83 -0.20 21.34
CA ARG A 145 1.46 -0.71 20.00
C ARG A 145 2.56 -1.55 19.35
N LYS A 146 3.78 -1.55 19.89
CA LYS A 146 4.90 -2.35 19.37
C LYS A 146 4.55 -3.84 19.24
N ALA A 147 3.75 -4.37 20.16
CA ALA A 147 3.29 -5.75 20.11
C ALA A 147 2.33 -5.99 18.93
N ASP A 148 1.41 -5.06 18.65
CA ASP A 148 0.48 -5.17 17.54
C ASP A 148 1.22 -5.08 16.20
N THR A 149 2.13 -4.11 16.03
CA THR A 149 2.98 -3.99 14.84
C THR A 149 3.75 -5.28 14.57
N ARG A 150 4.40 -5.82 15.62
CA ARG A 150 5.15 -7.06 15.50
C ARG A 150 4.25 -8.22 15.09
N ALA A 151 3.05 -8.34 15.69
CA ALA A 151 2.12 -9.41 15.38
C ALA A 151 1.68 -9.35 13.90
N VAL A 152 1.27 -8.17 13.44
CA VAL A 152 0.80 -7.95 12.06
C VAL A 152 1.89 -8.31 11.04
N TYR A 153 3.09 -7.76 11.17
CA TYR A 153 4.16 -8.08 10.21
C TYR A 153 4.69 -9.51 10.35
N SER A 154 4.58 -10.13 11.53
CA SER A 154 4.92 -11.56 11.67
C SER A 154 3.92 -12.45 10.95
N GLU A 155 2.63 -12.11 10.97
CA GLU A 155 1.60 -12.80 10.19
C GLU A 155 1.81 -12.59 8.69
N MET A 156 2.01 -11.32 8.26
CA MET A 156 2.23 -10.98 6.85
C MET A 156 3.44 -11.71 6.26
N PHE A 157 4.50 -11.88 7.05
CA PHE A 157 5.76 -12.51 6.62
C PHE A 157 5.95 -13.94 7.15
N ALA A 158 4.88 -14.59 7.61
CA ALA A 158 4.90 -15.98 8.03
C ALA A 158 5.27 -16.92 6.86
N VAL A 159 4.90 -16.52 5.65
CA VAL A 159 5.31 -17.17 4.41
C VAL A 159 6.53 -16.43 3.83
N GLU A 160 7.57 -17.19 3.49
CA GLU A 160 8.76 -16.67 2.81
C GLU A 160 8.36 -16.11 1.43
N ASN A 161 8.98 -15.02 0.99
CA ASN A 161 8.65 -14.36 -0.28
C ASN A 161 7.19 -13.87 -0.43
N ALA A 162 6.40 -13.80 0.65
CA ALA A 162 5.06 -13.24 0.63
C ALA A 162 5.09 -11.78 0.10
N PRO A 163 4.39 -11.49 -1.01
CA PRO A 163 4.38 -10.14 -1.57
C PRO A 163 3.38 -9.25 -0.83
N LEU A 164 3.80 -8.03 -0.51
CA LEU A 164 2.93 -6.93 -0.12
C LEU A 164 2.44 -6.25 -1.39
N VAL A 165 1.35 -6.77 -1.94
CA VAL A 165 0.79 -6.32 -3.22
C VAL A 165 -0.16 -5.16 -2.96
N ALA A 166 0.20 -3.97 -3.47
CA ALA A 166 -0.73 -2.87 -3.62
C ALA A 166 -1.61 -3.07 -4.87
N HIS A 167 -2.73 -2.36 -4.95
CA HIS A 167 -3.74 -2.56 -6.02
C HIS A 167 -3.19 -2.32 -7.44
N ASP A 168 -2.24 -1.40 -7.61
CA ASP A 168 -1.55 -1.11 -8.87
C ASP A 168 -0.60 -2.24 -9.30
N ALA A 169 0.04 -2.91 -8.35
CA ALA A 169 0.88 -4.08 -8.58
C ALA A 169 0.10 -5.32 -9.03
N VAL A 170 -1.20 -5.42 -8.71
CA VAL A 170 -2.06 -6.56 -9.11
C VAL A 170 -2.15 -6.66 -10.63
N GLN A 171 -2.33 -5.54 -11.34
CA GLN A 171 -2.47 -5.54 -12.80
C GLN A 171 -1.20 -6.01 -13.49
N VAL A 172 -0.04 -5.53 -13.05
CA VAL A 172 1.26 -5.96 -13.58
C VAL A 172 1.51 -7.45 -13.27
N ALA A 173 1.18 -7.89 -12.05
CA ALA A 173 1.31 -9.30 -11.67
C ALA A 173 0.47 -10.23 -12.56
N GLN A 174 -0.78 -9.83 -12.88
CA GLN A 174 -1.66 -10.58 -13.78
C GLN A 174 -1.09 -10.68 -15.20
N MET A 175 -0.51 -9.60 -15.73
CA MET A 175 0.12 -9.62 -17.06
C MET A 175 1.33 -10.55 -17.13
N LEU A 176 2.17 -10.53 -16.10
CA LEU A 176 3.41 -11.31 -16.04
C LEU A 176 3.20 -12.78 -15.67
N GLY A 177 2.07 -13.10 -15.02
CA GLY A 177 1.85 -14.43 -14.43
C GLY A 177 2.78 -14.71 -13.23
N ARG A 178 3.44 -13.68 -12.70
CA ARG A 178 4.33 -13.72 -11.53
C ARG A 178 4.30 -12.40 -10.78
N THR A 179 4.76 -12.38 -9.54
CA THR A 179 4.98 -11.12 -8.82
C THR A 179 6.06 -10.30 -9.53
N PRO A 180 5.83 -9.00 -9.79
CA PRO A 180 6.84 -8.10 -10.35
C PRO A 180 8.04 -7.94 -9.41
N ARG A 181 9.25 -7.77 -9.96
CA ARG A 181 10.48 -7.60 -9.19
C ARG A 181 10.45 -6.37 -8.30
N PHE A 182 9.86 -5.25 -8.77
CA PHE A 182 9.75 -4.04 -7.95
C PHE A 182 8.85 -4.22 -6.71
N VAL A 183 7.84 -5.10 -6.81
CA VAL A 183 6.95 -5.47 -5.69
C VAL A 183 7.66 -6.37 -4.70
N MET A 184 8.44 -7.34 -5.21
CA MET A 184 9.31 -8.16 -4.37
C MET A 184 10.32 -7.29 -3.62
N TYR A 185 10.95 -6.34 -4.31
CA TYR A 185 11.87 -5.37 -3.71
C TYR A 185 11.23 -4.60 -2.55
N GLY A 186 10.05 -4.00 -2.76
CA GLY A 186 9.31 -3.29 -1.71
C GLY A 186 8.96 -4.17 -0.51
N SER A 187 8.46 -5.38 -0.79
CA SER A 187 8.11 -6.37 0.25
C SER A 187 9.32 -6.76 1.11
N GLU A 188 10.48 -6.92 0.47
CA GLU A 188 11.72 -7.32 1.13
C GLU A 188 12.37 -6.18 1.94
N LEU A 189 12.14 -4.91 1.57
CA LEU A 189 12.52 -3.78 2.42
C LEU A 189 11.77 -3.82 3.76
N ILE A 190 10.45 -4.00 3.72
CA ILE A 190 9.62 -4.09 4.93
C ILE A 190 9.97 -5.35 5.74
N ARG A 191 10.22 -6.49 5.06
CA ARG A 191 10.71 -7.71 5.73
C ARG A 191 12.05 -7.46 6.43
N HIS A 192 12.97 -6.75 5.78
CA HIS A 192 14.26 -6.41 6.38
C HIS A 192 14.11 -5.50 7.59
N TRP A 193 13.23 -4.50 7.53
CA TRP A 193 12.92 -3.66 8.69
C TRP A 193 12.40 -4.49 9.87
N HIS A 194 11.45 -5.39 9.63
CA HIS A 194 10.83 -6.22 10.68
C HIS A 194 11.72 -7.35 11.22
N GLN A 195 12.36 -8.11 10.32
CA GLN A 195 13.07 -9.37 10.63
C GLN A 195 14.60 -9.23 10.60
N GLN A 196 15.14 -8.09 10.18
CA GLN A 196 16.59 -7.86 9.99
C GLN A 196 17.25 -8.85 9.03
N ARG A 197 16.46 -9.40 8.11
CA ARG A 197 16.90 -10.30 7.05
C ARG A 197 15.99 -10.15 5.84
N TYR A 198 16.50 -10.63 4.72
CA TYR A 198 15.71 -10.89 3.53
C TYR A 198 15.23 -12.34 3.48
N SER A 199 14.36 -12.63 2.53
CA SER A 199 14.00 -13.99 2.15
C SER A 199 15.24 -14.73 1.62
N ARG A 200 15.29 -16.05 1.84
CA ARG A 200 16.46 -16.89 1.49
C ARG A 200 16.70 -16.98 -0.02
N GLU A 201 15.62 -17.13 -0.77
CA GLU A 201 15.65 -17.29 -2.22
C GLU A 201 15.03 -16.05 -2.86
N LEU A 202 15.88 -15.19 -3.39
CA LEU A 202 15.49 -13.97 -4.08
C LEU A 202 15.95 -13.99 -5.54
N ASP A 203 15.15 -13.35 -6.38
CA ASP A 203 15.59 -13.00 -7.73
C ASP A 203 16.91 -12.19 -7.63
N PRO A 204 17.96 -12.56 -8.39
CA PRO A 204 19.27 -11.91 -8.29
C PRO A 204 19.23 -10.39 -8.55
N ASP A 205 18.35 -9.92 -9.43
CA ASP A 205 18.22 -8.49 -9.74
C ASP A 205 17.61 -7.75 -8.54
N VAL A 206 16.62 -8.37 -7.89
CA VAL A 206 16.03 -7.86 -6.64
C VAL A 206 17.07 -7.81 -5.53
N ARG A 207 17.88 -8.87 -5.36
CA ARG A 207 18.99 -8.88 -4.39
C ARG A 207 19.97 -7.74 -4.66
N ALA A 208 20.42 -7.59 -5.91
CA ALA A 208 21.38 -6.57 -6.29
C ALA A 208 20.84 -5.15 -6.04
N ALA A 209 19.56 -4.89 -6.32
CA ALA A 209 18.92 -3.63 -5.98
C ALA A 209 18.91 -3.38 -4.47
N LEU A 210 18.49 -4.37 -3.67
CA LEU A 210 18.44 -4.27 -2.21
C LEU A 210 19.82 -3.98 -1.59
N ASP A 211 20.86 -4.66 -2.07
CA ASP A 211 22.23 -4.46 -1.57
C ASP A 211 22.75 -3.04 -1.84
N LYS A 212 22.38 -2.44 -2.98
CA LYS A 212 22.76 -1.07 -3.35
C LYS A 212 22.04 -0.01 -2.51
N THR A 213 20.77 -0.25 -2.16
CA THR A 213 19.90 0.80 -1.62
C THR A 213 19.68 0.72 -0.12
N ILE A 214 19.85 -0.44 0.53
CA ILE A 214 19.42 -0.64 1.93
C ILE A 214 20.06 0.34 2.92
N GLY A 215 21.32 0.74 2.69
CA GLY A 215 21.99 1.75 3.52
C GLY A 215 21.21 3.08 3.53
N LYS A 216 20.81 3.55 2.34
CA LYS A 216 20.03 4.78 2.19
C LYS A 216 18.58 4.62 2.66
N VAL A 217 17.97 3.46 2.45
CA VAL A 217 16.63 3.17 2.95
C VAL A 217 16.59 3.23 4.49
N LYS A 218 17.60 2.69 5.18
CA LYS A 218 17.69 2.80 6.65
C LYS A 218 17.85 4.25 7.13
N GLU A 219 18.62 5.07 6.41
CA GLU A 219 18.70 6.51 6.68
C GLU A 219 17.31 7.15 6.53
N ILE A 220 16.58 6.86 5.44
CA ILE A 220 15.22 7.37 5.20
C ILE A 220 14.27 7.03 6.35
N TRP A 221 14.27 5.78 6.83
CA TRP A 221 13.42 5.35 7.94
C TRP A 221 13.68 6.11 9.24
N SER A 222 14.93 6.53 9.46
CA SER A 222 15.30 7.32 10.64
C SER A 222 14.93 8.79 10.56
N MET A 223 14.54 9.31 9.38
CA MET A 223 14.16 10.71 9.18
C MET A 223 12.72 10.97 9.65
N ILE A 224 12.43 10.68 10.91
CA ILE A 224 11.16 11.00 11.56
C ILE A 224 11.35 12.18 12.53
N PRO A 225 10.28 12.92 12.87
CA PRO A 225 10.36 13.98 13.87
C PRO A 225 10.91 13.48 15.20
N GLU A 226 11.81 14.26 15.83
CA GLU A 226 12.46 13.88 17.08
C GLU A 226 11.42 13.71 18.19
N ASN A 227 11.55 12.64 18.97
CA ASN A 227 10.69 12.34 20.12
C ASN A 227 9.18 12.35 19.79
N GLY A 228 8.80 12.08 18.54
CA GLY A 228 7.41 12.14 18.12
C GLY A 228 6.84 13.57 18.11
N SER A 229 7.67 14.55 17.76
CA SER A 229 7.29 15.96 17.60
C SER A 229 6.19 16.13 16.56
N THR A 230 5.21 16.98 16.87
CA THR A 230 4.13 17.39 15.96
C THR A 230 4.37 18.79 15.37
N ASN A 231 5.60 19.31 15.51
CA ASN A 231 5.95 20.61 14.93
C ASN A 231 5.83 20.55 13.39
N LYS A 232 4.93 21.36 12.83
CA LYS A 232 4.63 21.34 11.39
C LYS A 232 5.85 21.55 10.50
N SER A 233 6.76 22.44 10.88
CA SER A 233 7.96 22.72 10.07
C SER A 233 8.92 21.53 10.10
N GLU A 234 9.10 20.90 11.26
CA GLU A 234 9.95 19.72 11.41
C GLU A 234 9.36 18.53 10.64
N VAL A 235 8.07 18.26 10.82
CA VAL A 235 7.35 17.21 10.09
C VAL A 235 7.48 17.41 8.58
N LEU A 236 7.26 18.64 8.10
CA LEU A 236 7.37 18.95 6.69
C LEU A 236 8.79 18.74 6.15
N ASN A 237 9.81 19.17 6.90
CA ASN A 237 11.20 18.97 6.53
C ASN A 237 11.58 17.48 6.48
N CYS A 238 11.12 16.69 7.45
CA CYS A 238 11.33 15.24 7.47
C CYS A 238 10.65 14.57 6.26
N ALA A 239 9.37 14.88 6.02
CA ALA A 239 8.63 14.33 4.87
C ALA A 239 9.31 14.67 3.53
N ARG A 240 9.73 15.93 3.37
CA ARG A 240 10.45 16.38 2.17
C ARG A 240 11.78 15.65 2.01
N SER A 241 12.56 15.50 3.07
CA SER A 241 13.83 14.76 3.04
C SER A 241 13.62 13.29 2.65
N ARG A 242 12.65 12.60 3.26
CA ARG A 242 12.34 11.21 2.92
C ARG A 242 11.97 11.07 1.45
N PHE A 243 11.07 11.93 0.95
CA PHE A 243 10.70 11.96 -0.46
C PHE A 243 11.91 12.15 -1.38
N LEU A 244 12.74 13.17 -1.14
CA LEU A 244 13.91 13.47 -1.95
C LEU A 244 14.94 12.33 -1.93
N TYR A 245 15.13 11.68 -0.79
CA TYR A 245 16.07 10.58 -0.68
C TYR A 245 15.58 9.32 -1.40
N VAL A 246 14.28 9.00 -1.31
CA VAL A 246 13.69 7.91 -2.10
C VAL A 246 13.90 8.19 -3.59
N HIS A 247 13.53 9.39 -4.04
CA HIS A 247 13.64 9.78 -5.44
C HIS A 247 15.10 9.76 -5.95
N ASN A 248 16.05 10.28 -5.17
CA ASN A 248 17.43 10.46 -5.64
C ASN A 248 18.31 9.21 -5.50
N TYR A 249 18.02 8.33 -4.54
CA TYR A 249 18.91 7.20 -4.21
C TYR A 249 18.28 5.82 -4.39
N VAL A 250 16.96 5.74 -4.48
CA VAL A 250 16.26 4.45 -4.57
C VAL A 250 15.53 4.30 -5.89
N TRP A 251 14.89 5.36 -6.39
CA TRP A 251 13.97 5.29 -7.52
C TRP A 251 14.61 4.72 -8.79
N SER A 252 15.81 5.15 -9.15
CA SER A 252 16.51 4.66 -10.34
C SER A 252 16.74 3.14 -10.34
N HIS A 253 17.05 2.55 -9.19
CA HIS A 253 17.21 1.10 -9.06
C HIS A 253 15.88 0.35 -9.17
N VAL A 254 14.78 0.99 -8.76
CA VAL A 254 13.44 0.42 -8.94
C VAL A 254 13.01 0.51 -10.40
N GLN A 255 13.35 1.59 -11.10
CA GLN A 255 13.14 1.73 -12.55
C GLN A 255 13.89 0.64 -13.33
N GLU A 256 15.10 0.27 -12.92
CA GLU A 256 15.84 -0.87 -13.50
C GLU A 256 15.03 -2.18 -13.39
N LEU A 257 14.45 -2.46 -12.21
CA LEU A 257 13.61 -3.65 -12.00
C LEU A 257 12.31 -3.62 -12.83
N LEU A 258 11.68 -2.44 -12.91
CA LEU A 258 10.47 -2.22 -13.71
C LEU A 258 10.73 -2.47 -15.19
N GLU A 259 11.84 -1.99 -15.74
CA GLU A 259 12.18 -2.22 -17.14
C GLU A 259 12.39 -3.72 -17.43
N LEU A 260 13.02 -4.46 -16.51
CA LEU A 260 13.14 -5.92 -16.63
C LEU A 260 11.77 -6.60 -16.64
N ASP A 261 10.86 -6.18 -15.75
CA ASP A 261 9.48 -6.69 -15.72
C ASP A 261 8.73 -6.38 -17.02
N ILE A 262 8.83 -5.16 -17.55
CA ILE A 262 8.21 -4.74 -18.81
C ILE A 262 8.77 -5.55 -20.00
N GLN A 263 10.08 -5.81 -20.03
CA GLN A 263 10.70 -6.63 -21.06
C GLN A 263 10.20 -8.07 -21.03
N ASP A 264 10.09 -8.67 -19.84
CA ASP A 264 9.54 -10.01 -19.67
C ASP A 264 8.07 -10.07 -20.13
N GLY A 265 7.26 -9.08 -19.75
CA GLY A 265 5.87 -8.97 -20.19
C GLY A 265 5.73 -8.88 -21.72
N ARG A 266 6.57 -8.09 -22.38
CA ARG A 266 6.61 -8.00 -23.85
C ARG A 266 6.94 -9.36 -24.50
N ARG A 267 7.90 -10.11 -23.93
CA ARG A 267 8.27 -11.44 -24.44
C ARG A 267 7.12 -12.44 -24.28
N VAL A 268 6.44 -12.45 -23.14
CA VAL A 268 5.28 -13.32 -22.88
C VAL A 268 4.16 -13.06 -23.88
N GLU A 269 3.86 -11.79 -24.14
CA GLU A 269 2.82 -11.40 -25.11
C GLU A 269 3.18 -11.84 -26.54
N GLN A 270 4.43 -11.64 -26.97
CA GLN A 270 4.92 -12.11 -28.27
C GLN A 270 4.78 -13.65 -28.43
N MET A 271 5.07 -14.42 -27.38
CA MET A 271 4.90 -15.88 -27.40
C MET A 271 3.42 -16.28 -27.52
N LYS A 272 2.52 -15.60 -26.80
CA LYS A 272 1.06 -15.85 -26.90
C LYS A 272 0.54 -15.58 -28.31
N GLN A 273 0.96 -14.48 -28.92
CA GLN A 273 0.57 -14.14 -30.30
C GLN A 273 1.10 -15.15 -31.32
N ALA A 274 2.34 -15.61 -31.17
CA ALA A 274 2.91 -16.64 -32.03
C ALA A 274 2.14 -17.99 -31.93
N GLN A 275 1.74 -18.39 -30.72
CA GLN A 275 0.95 -19.60 -30.49
C GLN A 275 -0.48 -19.50 -31.05
N GLN A 276 -1.12 -18.34 -30.93
CA GLN A 276 -2.44 -18.10 -31.51
C GLN A 276 -2.40 -18.05 -33.04
N GLY A 277 -1.32 -17.53 -33.64
CA GLY A 277 -1.11 -17.52 -35.09
C GLY A 277 -0.88 -18.93 -35.68
N GLN A 278 -0.24 -19.83 -34.93
CA GLN A 278 -0.03 -21.23 -35.35
C GLN A 278 -1.30 -22.08 -35.24
N ASN A 279 -2.20 -21.82 -34.29
CA ASN A 279 -3.48 -22.53 -34.18
C ASN A 279 -4.56 -22.06 -35.18
N GLY A 280 -4.33 -20.96 -35.91
CA GLY A 280 -5.25 -20.43 -36.92
C GLY A 280 -4.95 -20.82 -38.37
N SER A 281 -3.89 -21.58 -38.62
CA SER A 281 -3.40 -21.92 -39.97
C SER A 281 -3.31 -23.44 -40.22
N GLY A 282 -4.27 -24.19 -39.69
CA GLY A 282 -4.54 -25.58 -40.10
C GLY A 282 -5.33 -25.61 -41.42
N GLY A 283 -4.59 -25.55 -42.53
CA GLY A 283 -5.14 -25.60 -43.88
C GLY A 283 -5.99 -26.84 -44.17
N GLN A 284 -7.10 -26.64 -44.89
CA GLN A 284 -7.80 -27.71 -45.59
C GLN A 284 -6.84 -28.40 -46.58
N PRO A 285 -6.79 -29.74 -46.61
CA PRO A 285 -6.12 -30.44 -47.69
C PRO A 285 -6.94 -30.23 -48.97
N GLN A 286 -6.37 -29.54 -49.96
CA GLN A 286 -6.85 -29.62 -51.34
C GLN A 286 -6.64 -31.05 -51.82
N SER A 287 -7.72 -31.83 -51.85
CA SER A 287 -7.76 -33.12 -52.55
C SER A 287 -7.58 -32.86 -54.04
N GLY A 288 -6.41 -33.25 -54.56
CA GLY A 288 -6.21 -33.42 -55.99
C GLY A 288 -7.14 -34.52 -56.51
N GLN A 289 -7.98 -34.18 -57.48
CA GLN A 289 -8.60 -35.17 -58.35
C GLN A 289 -7.63 -35.45 -59.50
N ASP A 290 -6.90 -36.54 -59.35
CA ASP A 290 -6.28 -37.25 -60.45
C ASP A 290 -7.35 -37.76 -61.42
N GLY A 291 -7.10 -37.52 -62.70
CA GLY A 291 -7.92 -38.02 -63.78
C GLY A 291 -7.91 -39.54 -63.88
N LYS A 292 -8.95 -40.06 -64.55
CA LYS A 292 -8.87 -41.30 -65.30
C LYS A 292 -9.44 -41.10 -66.70
N PRO A 293 -8.77 -41.64 -67.73
CA PRO A 293 -9.35 -41.83 -69.05
C PRO A 293 -10.19 -43.13 -69.08
N ASP A 294 -10.95 -43.24 -70.17
CA ASP A 294 -11.88 -44.30 -70.64
C ASP A 294 -13.34 -44.17 -70.21
#